data_AF-A0A6M0H3X2-F1
#
_entry.id   AF-A0A6M0H3X2-F1
#
_cell.length_a   1.000
_cell.length_b   1.000
_cell.length_c   1.000
_cell.angle_alpha   90.00
_cell.angle_beta   90.00
_cell.angle_gamma   90.00
#
_symmetry.space_group_name_H-M   'P 1'
#
loop_
_entity.id
_entity.type
_entity.pdbx_description
1 polymer ?
#
loop_
_entity_poly.entity_id
_entity_poly.type
_entity_poly.pdbx_seq_one_letter_code
_entity_poly.pdbx_strand_id
1 'polypeptide(L)'
;MMFVTIICDIKNSRLLENRHDFQLYLIDVLKECNTLFKDYIVAPFIITLGDEWQGLLKENSPYLEILDFFKSKLPSNVKFYTGIGIGEITIHNFELTVNQLDGPSFYLARKAIKYAKRNQCSLVVIQD
;
A
#
# COMPACT_ATOMS: atom_id res chain seq x y z
N MET A 1 -14.11 12.24 8.37
CA MET A 1 -13.77 12.31 6.92
C MET A 1 -13.14 10.99 6.55
N MET A 2 -13.56 10.39 5.44
CA MET A 2 -13.09 9.07 5.04
C MET A 2 -11.77 9.16 4.27
N PHE A 3 -10.97 8.12 4.39
CA PHE A 3 -9.70 7.93 3.71
C PHE A 3 -9.59 6.50 3.21
N VAL A 4 -8.63 6.29 2.31
CA VAL A 4 -8.30 4.96 1.80
C VAL A 4 -6.86 4.65 2.21
N THR A 5 -6.68 3.69 3.12
CA THR A 5 -5.36 3.13 3.44
C THR A 5 -5.11 1.91 2.58
N ILE A 6 -3.98 1.89 1.87
CA ILE A 6 -3.52 0.73 1.11
C ILE A 6 -2.28 0.15 1.77
N ILE A 7 -2.27 -1.16 1.97
CA ILE A 7 -1.09 -1.93 2.38
C ILE A 7 -0.86 -3.02 1.34
N CYS A 8 0.36 -3.13 0.85
CA CYS A 8 0.78 -4.13 -0.11
C CYS A 8 2.01 -4.88 0.39
N ASP A 9 2.10 -6.18 0.11
CA ASP A 9 3.19 -7.03 0.59
C ASP A 9 3.50 -8.14 -0.42
N ILE A 10 4.78 -8.39 -0.71
CA ILE A 10 5.19 -9.28 -1.79
C ILE A 10 4.97 -10.76 -1.41
N LYS A 11 4.32 -11.50 -2.32
CA LYS A 11 4.14 -12.94 -2.16
C LYS A 11 5.50 -13.63 -2.26
N ASN A 12 5.82 -14.47 -1.27
CA ASN A 12 7.03 -15.29 -1.25
C ASN A 12 8.32 -14.48 -1.46
N SER A 13 8.40 -13.26 -0.95
CA SER A 13 9.54 -12.37 -1.15
C SER A 13 10.87 -12.96 -0.70
N ARG A 14 10.88 -13.97 0.17
CA ARG A 14 12.08 -14.73 0.58
C ARG A 14 12.73 -15.50 -0.57
N LEU A 15 12.01 -15.75 -1.66
CA LEU A 15 12.50 -16.43 -2.87
C LEU A 15 13.08 -15.46 -3.91
N LEU A 16 13.06 -14.15 -3.65
CA LEU A 16 13.70 -13.17 -4.54
C LEU A 16 15.23 -13.33 -4.45
N GLU A 17 15.87 -13.70 -5.56
CA GLU A 17 17.32 -13.93 -5.61
C GLU A 17 18.13 -12.67 -5.28
N ASN A 18 17.67 -11.50 -5.72
CA ASN A 18 18.36 -10.23 -5.52
C ASN A 18 17.47 -9.20 -4.79
N ARG A 19 17.25 -9.46 -3.50
CA ARG A 19 16.37 -8.65 -2.63
C ARG A 19 16.80 -7.19 -2.51
N HIS A 20 18.11 -6.92 -2.49
CA HIS A 20 18.62 -5.56 -2.32
C HIS A 20 18.27 -4.69 -3.54
N ASP A 21 18.61 -5.16 -4.73
CA ASP A 21 18.35 -4.42 -5.97
C ASP A 21 16.86 -4.27 -6.22
N PHE A 22 16.06 -5.30 -5.89
CA PHE A 22 14.61 -5.20 -5.96
C PHE A 22 14.06 -4.14 -4.99
N GLN A 23 14.63 -4.00 -3.79
CA GLN A 23 14.19 -2.99 -2.83
C GLN A 23 14.51 -1.57 -3.30
N LEU A 24 15.70 -1.35 -3.88
CA LEU A 24 16.05 -0.07 -4.51
C LEU A 24 15.10 0.25 -5.67
N TYR A 25 14.81 -0.73 -6.51
CA TYR A 25 13.85 -0.60 -7.59
C TYR A 25 12.44 -0.24 -7.07
N LEU A 26 11.97 -0.94 -6.04
CA LEU A 26 10.68 -0.65 -5.41
C LEU A 26 10.63 0.79 -4.87
N ILE A 27 11.71 1.28 -4.24
CA ILE A 27 11.79 2.66 -3.77
C ILE A 27 11.55 3.65 -4.92
N ASP A 28 12.16 3.41 -6.09
CA ASP A 28 11.98 4.30 -7.24
C ASP A 28 10.58 4.20 -7.85
N VAL A 29 9.98 3.01 -7.89
CA VAL A 29 8.56 2.82 -8.27
C VAL A 29 7.62 3.58 -7.31
N LEU A 30 7.90 3.56 -6.01
CA LEU A 30 7.11 4.30 -5.01
C LEU A 30 7.24 5.81 -5.20
N LYS A 31 8.45 6.33 -5.48
CA LYS A 31 8.66 7.75 -5.80
C LYS A 31 7.88 8.18 -7.05
N GLU A 32 7.88 7.35 -8.08
CA GLU A 32 7.12 7.61 -9.31
C GLU A 32 5.61 7.61 -9.04
N CYS A 33 5.09 6.62 -8.29
CA CYS A 33 3.69 6.59 -7.87
C CYS A 33 3.31 7.85 -7.07
N ASN A 34 4.14 8.23 -6.11
CA ASN A 34 3.92 9.40 -5.27
C ASN A 34 3.90 10.71 -6.08
N THR A 35 4.67 10.77 -7.16
CA THR A 35 4.69 11.92 -8.06
C THR A 35 3.46 11.95 -8.96
N LEU A 36 3.12 10.81 -9.56
CA LEU A 36 2.02 10.68 -10.53
C LEU A 36 0.65 10.91 -9.89
N PHE A 37 0.44 10.39 -8.67
CA PHE A 37 -0.84 10.44 -7.97
C PHE A 37 -0.85 11.44 -6.80
N LYS A 38 0.07 12.41 -6.79
CA LYS A 38 0.26 13.36 -5.68
C LYS A 38 -1.02 14.04 -5.21
N ASP A 39 -1.94 14.35 -6.13
CA ASP A 39 -3.17 15.08 -5.83
C ASP A 39 -4.19 14.22 -5.06
N TYR A 40 -4.02 12.90 -5.06
CA TYR A 40 -4.85 11.93 -4.36
C TYR A 40 -4.20 11.37 -3.09
N ILE A 41 -2.89 11.56 -2.94
CA ILE A 41 -2.09 11.03 -1.83
C ILE A 41 -2.09 12.02 -0.67
N VAL A 42 -2.51 11.54 0.49
CA VAL A 42 -2.50 12.28 1.76
C VAL A 42 -1.18 12.04 2.50
N ALA A 43 -0.73 10.78 2.55
CA ALA A 43 0.58 10.41 3.05
C ALA A 43 1.28 9.49 2.03
N PRO A 44 2.51 9.83 1.59
CA PRO A 44 3.22 9.11 0.54
C PRO A 44 3.35 7.61 0.80
N PHE A 45 3.34 6.84 -0.29
CA PHE A 45 3.70 5.44 -0.24
C PHE A 45 5.16 5.27 0.15
N ILE A 46 5.41 4.49 1.20
CA ILE A 46 6.76 4.12 1.65
C ILE A 46 6.82 2.64 2.00
N ILE A 47 8.03 2.08 1.99
CA ILE A 47 8.31 0.78 2.59
C ILE A 47 8.19 0.92 4.10
N THR A 48 7.46 0.01 4.76
CA THR A 48 7.25 0.05 6.20
C THR A 48 7.97 -1.09 6.92
N LEU A 49 7.90 -2.31 6.40
CA LEU A 49 8.65 -3.46 6.90
C LEU A 49 9.06 -4.38 5.76
N GLY A 50 10.36 -4.52 5.52
CA GLY A 50 10.90 -5.43 4.52
C GLY A 50 10.41 -5.12 3.10
N ASP A 51 9.50 -5.95 2.60
CA ASP A 51 8.85 -5.89 1.29
C ASP A 51 7.38 -5.42 1.36
N GLU A 52 6.93 -4.94 2.51
CA GLU A 52 5.63 -4.30 2.70
C GLU A 52 5.72 -2.78 2.46
N TRP A 53 4.78 -2.24 1.69
CA TRP A 53 4.60 -0.80 1.52
C TRP A 53 3.18 -0.36 1.83
N GLN A 54 3.05 0.89 2.28
CA GLN A 54 1.79 1.45 2.76
C GLN A 54 1.65 2.90 2.27
N GLY A 55 0.43 3.33 1.98
CA GLY A 55 0.08 4.71 1.62
C GLY A 55 -1.30 5.09 2.14
N LEU A 56 -1.55 6.40 2.28
CA LEU A 56 -2.85 6.96 2.65
C LEU A 56 -3.35 7.89 1.56
N LEU A 57 -4.58 7.69 1.12
CA LEU A 57 -5.20 8.42 0.03
C LEU A 57 -6.49 9.12 0.47
N LYS A 58 -6.90 10.11 -0.31
CA LYS A 58 -8.24 10.71 -0.24
C LYS A 58 -9.31 9.66 -0.58
N GLU A 59 -10.52 9.83 -0.06
CA GLU A 59 -11.67 8.96 -0.34
C GLU A 59 -11.95 8.80 -1.84
N ASN A 60 -11.89 9.88 -2.60
CA ASN A 60 -12.13 9.91 -4.05
C ASN A 60 -10.92 9.52 -4.91
N SER A 61 -9.91 8.88 -4.32
CA SER A 61 -8.70 8.48 -5.04
C SER A 61 -8.96 7.34 -6.03
N PRO A 62 -8.25 7.30 -7.18
CA PRO A 62 -8.31 6.20 -8.12
C PRO A 62 -7.44 5.03 -7.63
N TYR A 63 -7.75 4.47 -6.46
CA TYR A 63 -6.90 3.46 -5.82
C TYR A 63 -6.68 2.20 -6.68
N LEU A 64 -7.66 1.83 -7.54
CA LEU A 64 -7.48 0.72 -8.49
C LEU A 64 -6.43 1.03 -9.55
N GLU A 65 -6.40 2.25 -10.08
CA GLU A 65 -5.39 2.68 -11.05
C GLU A 65 -4.00 2.72 -10.40
N ILE A 66 -3.91 3.14 -9.14
CA ILE A 66 -2.66 3.07 -8.35
C ILE A 66 -2.18 1.63 -8.20
N LEU A 67 -3.09 0.67 -7.95
CA LEU A 67 -2.71 -0.74 -7.89
C LEU A 67 -2.26 -1.28 -9.26
N ASP A 68 -2.91 -0.86 -10.34
CA ASP A 68 -2.54 -1.26 -11.69
C ASP A 68 -1.20 -0.64 -12.12
N PHE A 69 -0.90 0.57 -11.65
CA PHE A 69 0.43 1.15 -11.74
C PHE A 69 1.48 0.24 -11.10
N PHE A 70 1.27 -0.20 -9.84
CA PHE A 70 2.22 -1.12 -9.19
C PHE A 70 2.34 -2.46 -9.93
N LYS A 71 1.23 -3.04 -10.39
CA LYS A 71 1.25 -4.29 -11.16
C LYS A 71 2.00 -4.16 -12.49
N SER A 72 1.91 -3.00 -13.14
CA SER A 72 2.57 -2.77 -14.43
C SER A 72 4.06 -2.45 -14.30
N LYS A 73 4.46 -1.80 -13.20
CA LYS A 73 5.87 -1.47 -12.92
C LYS A 73 6.63 -2.66 -12.37
N LEU A 74 6.04 -3.45 -11.47
CA LEU A 74 6.74 -4.59 -10.90
C LEU A 74 6.94 -5.71 -11.94
N PRO A 75 8.05 -6.47 -11.88
CA PRO A 75 8.27 -7.59 -12.78
C PRO A 75 7.09 -8.58 -12.78
N SER A 76 6.76 -9.15 -13.93
CA SER A 76 5.54 -9.96 -14.11
C SER A 76 5.46 -11.20 -13.20
N ASN A 77 6.61 -11.73 -12.78
CA ASN A 77 6.75 -12.84 -11.83
C ASN A 77 6.63 -12.41 -10.35
N VAL A 78 6.72 -11.12 -10.05
CA VAL A 78 6.53 -10.56 -8.71
C VAL A 78 5.04 -10.32 -8.49
N LYS A 79 4.45 -11.08 -7.57
CA LYS A 79 3.06 -10.90 -7.13
C LYS A 79 3.04 -10.31 -5.73
N PHE A 80 1.98 -9.60 -5.39
CA PHE A 80 1.78 -9.05 -4.05
C PHE A 80 0.34 -9.27 -3.57
N TYR A 81 0.16 -9.27 -2.26
CA TYR A 81 -1.12 -9.14 -1.58
C TYR A 81 -1.43 -7.66 -1.39
N THR A 82 -2.71 -7.30 -1.46
CA THR A 82 -3.20 -5.96 -1.17
C THR A 82 -4.34 -6.02 -0.16
N GLY A 83 -4.22 -5.22 0.90
CA GLY A 83 -5.31 -4.90 1.80
C GLY A 83 -5.67 -3.43 1.70
N ILE A 84 -6.95 -3.15 1.47
CA ILE A 84 -7.50 -1.80 1.48
C ILE A 84 -8.46 -1.66 2.66
N GLY A 85 -8.28 -0.59 3.42
CA GLY A 85 -9.21 -0.12 4.43
C GLY A 85 -9.79 1.21 4.01
N ILE A 86 -11.12 1.34 4.10
CA ILE A 86 -11.83 2.59 3.86
C ILE A 86 -12.50 2.99 5.17
N GLY A 87 -12.08 4.11 5.74
CA GLY A 87 -12.51 4.52 7.07
C GLY A 87 -11.98 5.88 7.45
N GLU A 88 -12.30 6.32 8.67
CA GLU A 88 -11.70 7.52 9.24
C GLU A 88 -10.24 7.27 9.67
N ILE A 89 -9.52 8.35 9.92
CA ILE A 89 -8.22 8.34 10.62
C ILE A 89 -8.36 9.14 11.90
N THR A 90 -7.48 8.89 12.86
CA THR A 90 -7.47 9.55 14.18
C THR A 90 -6.32 10.55 14.29
N ILE A 91 -5.18 10.27 13.64
CA ILE A 91 -4.02 11.18 13.60
C ILE A 91 -4.02 11.93 12.27
N HIS A 92 -4.15 13.26 12.34
CA HIS A 92 -4.21 14.16 11.17
C HIS A 92 -2.94 15.02 10.97
N ASN A 93 -1.82 14.64 11.59
CA ASN A 93 -0.54 15.30 11.35
C ASN A 93 0.16 14.67 10.14
N PHE A 94 -0.06 15.26 8.96
CA PHE A 94 0.50 14.76 7.68
C PHE A 94 1.97 15.11 7.44
N GLU A 95 2.65 15.76 8.39
CA GLU A 95 4.11 15.85 8.38
C GLU A 95 4.76 14.52 8.83
N LEU A 96 3.99 13.66 9.49
CA LEU A 96 4.42 12.32 9.89
C LEU A 96 4.45 11.36 8.70
N THR A 97 5.28 10.32 8.80
CA THR A 97 5.27 9.24 7.81
C THR A 97 4.02 8.37 7.97
N VAL A 98 3.57 7.73 6.88
CA VAL A 98 2.30 6.97 6.87
C VAL A 98 2.20 5.85 7.91
N ASN A 99 3.33 5.30 8.37
CA ASN A 99 3.40 4.28 9.42
C ASN A 99 3.27 4.84 10.85
N GLN A 100 3.25 6.17 11.00
CA GLN A 100 3.01 6.88 12.26
C GLN A 100 1.59 7.44 12.35
N LEU A 101 0.83 7.41 11.25
CA LEU A 101 -0.59 7.72 11.23
C LEU A 101 -1.40 6.54 11.78
N ASP A 102 -2.59 6.82 12.30
CA ASP A 102 -3.43 5.80 12.93
C ASP A 102 -4.92 6.07 12.72
N GLY A 103 -5.75 5.04 12.90
CA GLY A 103 -7.21 5.09 12.91
C GLY A 103 -7.90 3.94 12.16
N PRO A 104 -9.24 3.94 12.13
CA PRO A 104 -10.05 2.86 11.55
C PRO A 104 -9.60 2.40 10.16
N SER A 105 -9.30 3.32 9.25
CA SER A 105 -8.80 3.01 7.90
C SER A 105 -7.58 2.09 7.92
N PHE A 106 -6.62 2.33 8.83
CA PHE A 106 -5.41 1.52 8.98
C PHE A 106 -5.70 0.14 9.58
N TYR A 107 -6.58 0.06 10.57
CA TYR A 107 -7.00 -1.20 11.17
C TYR A 107 -7.69 -2.10 10.15
N LEU A 108 -8.58 -1.53 9.33
CA LEU A 108 -9.28 -2.23 8.26
C LEU A 108 -8.32 -2.70 7.17
N ALA A 109 -7.39 -1.86 6.72
CA ALA A 109 -6.39 -2.24 5.73
C ALA A 109 -5.50 -3.40 6.23
N ARG A 110 -5.11 -3.35 7.51
CA ARG A 110 -4.33 -4.41 8.16
C ARG A 110 -5.13 -5.70 8.29
N LYS A 111 -6.42 -5.63 8.61
CA LYS A 111 -7.34 -6.78 8.62
C LYS A 111 -7.48 -7.37 7.22
N ALA A 112 -7.63 -6.53 6.20
CA ALA A 112 -7.77 -6.91 4.81
C ALA A 112 -6.54 -7.67 4.29
N ILE A 113 -5.33 -7.15 4.49
CA ILE A 113 -4.12 -7.83 4.01
C ILE A 113 -3.85 -9.16 4.73
N LYS A 114 -4.16 -9.24 6.04
CA LYS A 114 -4.10 -10.50 6.80
C LYS A 114 -5.07 -11.53 6.23
N TYR A 115 -6.29 -11.12 5.89
CA TYR A 115 -7.27 -11.98 5.23
C TYR A 115 -6.78 -12.42 3.85
N ALA A 116 -6.23 -11.51 3.05
CA ALA A 116 -5.70 -11.78 1.72
C ALA A 116 -4.62 -12.86 1.77
N LYS A 117 -3.63 -12.70 2.66
CA LYS A 117 -2.56 -13.69 2.88
C LYS A 117 -3.09 -15.05 3.32
N ARG A 118 -4.01 -15.08 4.29
CA ARG A 118 -4.59 -16.32 4.82
C ARG A 118 -5.38 -17.11 3.77
N ASN A 119 -6.13 -16.42 2.92
CA ASN A 119 -7.02 -17.04 1.94
C ASN A 119 -6.44 -17.06 0.51
N GLN A 120 -5.17 -16.68 0.34
CA GLN A 120 -4.50 -16.61 -0.97
C GLN A 120 -5.19 -15.69 -2.00
N CYS A 121 -6.00 -14.73 -1.56
CA CYS A 121 -6.59 -13.70 -2.42
C CYS A 121 -5.58 -12.59 -2.68
N SER A 122 -5.48 -12.06 -3.90
CA SER A 122 -4.53 -10.98 -4.20
C SER A 122 -4.97 -9.60 -3.69
N LEU A 123 -6.28 -9.36 -3.56
CA LEU A 123 -6.84 -8.09 -3.10
C LEU A 123 -8.02 -8.35 -2.17
N VAL A 124 -8.08 -7.60 -1.08
CA VAL A 124 -9.22 -7.55 -0.17
C VAL A 124 -9.48 -6.09 0.17
N VAL A 125 -10.75 -5.69 0.14
CA VAL A 125 -11.21 -4.35 0.54
C VAL A 125 -12.17 -4.53 1.72
N ILE A 126 -11.98 -3.74 2.78
CA ILE A 126 -12.90 -3.66 3.90
C ILE A 126 -13.24 -2.19 4.14
N GLN A 127 -14.52 -1.92 4.32
CA GLN A 127 -15.08 -0.61 4.60
C GLN A 127 -16.00 -0.72 5.82
N ASP A 128 -15.95 0.29 6.69
CA ASP A 128 -16.95 0.50 7.75
C ASP A 128 -18.16 1.28 7.22
#